data_AF-A0A2K2D7I6-F1
#
_entry.id   AF-A0A2K2D7I6-F1
#
_cell.length_a   1.000
_cell.length_b   1.000
_cell.length_c   1.000
_cell.angle_alpha   90.00
_cell.angle_beta   90.00
_cell.angle_gamma   90.00
#
_symmetry.space_group_name_H-M   'P 1'
#
loop_
_entity.id
_entity.type
_entity.pdbx_description
1 polymer ?
#
loop_
_entity_poly.entity_id
_entity_poly.type
_entity_poly.pdbx_seq_one_letter_code
_entity_poly.pdbx_strand_id
1 'polypeptide(L)'
;MASDVCPFCDTTVTTTHMLLHCPSVQPAWDLLQPLHPNPAACESITELWDQQRNDKVRSTVLIAILWNLWKWRNALVFHGDHEGLHRAIQHSANDLRLWTSRCSATSPRNLLTDWAVMLSHLAMGL
;
A
#
# COMPACT_ATOMS: atom_id res chain seq x y z
N MET A 1 -16.99 -11.24 -18.95
CA MET A 1 -16.47 -12.26 -18.01
C MET A 1 -15.26 -11.65 -17.35
N ALA A 2 -15.26 -11.49 -16.02
CA ALA A 2 -14.06 -11.02 -15.33
C ALA A 2 -12.98 -12.09 -15.52
N SER A 3 -11.82 -11.70 -16.03
CA SER A 3 -10.68 -12.61 -16.13
C SER A 3 -10.15 -12.86 -14.74
N ASP A 4 -9.92 -14.13 -14.37
CA ASP A 4 -9.28 -14.51 -13.11
C ASP A 4 -7.76 -14.29 -13.15
N VAL A 5 -7.28 -13.47 -14.10
CA VAL A 5 -5.87 -13.23 -14.39
C VAL A 5 -5.52 -11.79 -14.02
N CYS A 6 -4.34 -11.62 -13.40
CA CYS A 6 -3.81 -10.31 -13.05
C CYS A 6 -3.46 -9.51 -14.31
N PRO A 7 -3.96 -8.27 -14.47
CA PRO A 7 -3.71 -7.46 -15.67
C PRO A 7 -2.24 -6.99 -15.81
N PHE A 8 -1.41 -7.25 -14.80
CA PHE A 8 -0.01 -6.82 -14.76
C PHE A 8 1.01 -7.94 -15.01
N CYS A 9 0.66 -9.20 -14.75
CA CYS A 9 1.64 -10.30 -14.74
C CYS A 9 1.07 -11.68 -15.12
N ASP A 10 -0.13 -11.70 -15.68
CA ASP A 10 -0.78 -12.90 -16.24
C ASP A 10 -0.94 -14.10 -15.28
N THR A 11 -0.77 -13.89 -13.97
CA THR A 11 -0.95 -14.91 -12.92
C THR A 11 -2.38 -14.92 -12.40
N THR A 12 -2.85 -16.07 -11.90
CA THR A 12 -4.16 -16.17 -11.25
C THR A 12 -4.29 -15.18 -10.10
N VAL A 13 -5.40 -14.44 -10.11
CA VAL A 13 -5.58 -13.32 -9.23
C VAL A 13 -6.20 -13.75 -7.89
N THR A 14 -5.51 -13.44 -6.80
CA THR A 14 -5.98 -13.60 -5.42
C THR A 14 -5.80 -12.27 -4.67
N THR A 15 -6.48 -12.09 -3.55
CA THR A 15 -6.32 -10.87 -2.74
C THR A 15 -4.86 -10.67 -2.30
N THR A 16 -4.17 -11.73 -1.92
CA THR A 16 -2.76 -11.72 -1.53
C THR A 16 -1.84 -11.45 -2.71
N HIS A 17 -2.12 -12.06 -3.88
CA HIS A 17 -1.39 -11.76 -5.09
C HIS A 17 -1.50 -10.27 -5.46
N MET A 18 -2.72 -9.72 -5.53
CA MET A 18 -2.92 -8.32 -5.94
C MET A 18 -2.21 -7.31 -5.05
N LEU A 19 -2.07 -7.60 -3.76
CA LEU A 19 -1.61 -6.64 -2.76
C LEU A 19 -0.18 -6.88 -2.27
N LEU A 20 0.32 -8.12 -2.32
CA LEU A 20 1.60 -8.52 -1.73
C LEU A 20 2.53 -9.20 -2.74
N HIS A 21 2.03 -10.11 -3.58
CA HIS A 21 2.89 -10.98 -4.39
C HIS A 21 3.03 -10.56 -5.85
N CYS A 22 2.17 -9.68 -6.36
CA CYS A 22 2.22 -9.25 -7.76
C CYS A 22 3.56 -8.54 -8.05
N PRO A 23 4.30 -8.92 -9.11
CA PRO A 23 5.55 -8.26 -9.48
C PRO A 23 5.42 -6.75 -9.64
N SER A 24 4.26 -6.26 -10.10
CA SER A 24 4.01 -4.83 -10.30
C SER A 24 3.92 -4.02 -9.00
N VAL A 25 3.71 -4.65 -7.84
CA VAL A 25 3.71 -3.96 -6.53
C VAL A 25 5.01 -4.16 -5.75
N GLN A 26 5.88 -5.07 -6.17
CA GLN A 26 7.17 -5.34 -5.50
C GLN A 26 8.04 -4.09 -5.34
N PRO A 27 8.18 -3.19 -6.33
CA PRO A 27 9.00 -1.99 -6.16
C PRO A 27 8.56 -1.11 -4.97
N ALA A 28 7.25 -1.05 -4.69
CA ALA A 28 6.78 -0.35 -3.50
C ALA A 28 7.17 -1.08 -2.21
N TRP A 29 7.03 -2.41 -2.17
CA TRP A 29 7.38 -3.21 -1.00
C TRP A 29 8.89 -3.26 -0.71
N ASP A 30 9.73 -3.20 -1.74
CA ASP A 30 11.18 -3.09 -1.60
C ASP A 30 11.60 -1.78 -0.91
N LEU A 31 10.89 -0.69 -1.20
CA LEU A 31 11.11 0.61 -0.55
C LEU A 31 10.50 0.69 0.85
N LEU A 32 9.49 -0.15 1.14
CA LEU A 32 8.73 -0.16 2.39
C LEU A 32 9.23 -1.22 3.40
N GLN A 33 10.41 -1.79 3.20
CA GLN A 33 11.04 -2.71 4.17
C GLN A 33 11.10 -2.15 5.61
N PRO A 34 11.31 -0.83 5.85
CA PRO A 34 11.25 -0.27 7.20
C PRO A 34 9.85 -0.35 7.86
N LEU A 35 8.77 -0.39 7.06
CA LEU A 35 7.40 -0.56 7.56
C LEU A 35 7.11 -2.02 7.94
N HIS A 36 7.58 -2.92 7.08
CA HIS A 36 7.48 -4.36 7.30
C HIS A 36 8.59 -5.07 6.52
N PRO A 37 9.47 -5.83 7.19
CA PRO A 37 10.51 -6.58 6.50
C PRO A 37 9.86 -7.70 5.68
N ASN A 38 10.27 -7.82 4.42
CA ASN A 38 9.85 -8.84 3.48
C ASN A 38 8.32 -9.10 3.41
N PRO A 39 7.51 -8.11 3.00
CA PRO A 39 6.05 -8.27 2.90
C PRO A 39 5.64 -9.36 1.90
N ALA A 40 6.47 -9.59 0.89
CA ALA A 40 6.26 -10.64 -0.11
C ALA A 40 6.34 -12.07 0.47
N ALA A 41 6.99 -12.25 1.63
CA ALA A 41 7.01 -13.55 2.32
C ALA A 41 5.74 -13.83 3.13
N CYS A 42 4.88 -12.83 3.36
CA CYS A 42 3.61 -13.07 4.05
C CYS A 42 2.68 -13.87 3.13
N GLU A 43 2.18 -15.00 3.60
CA GLU A 43 1.21 -15.82 2.88
C GLU A 43 -0.18 -15.15 2.85
N SER A 44 -0.44 -14.26 3.81
CA SER A 44 -1.71 -13.57 3.94
C SER A 44 -1.58 -12.12 4.44
N ILE A 45 -2.62 -11.32 4.20
CA ILE A 45 -2.74 -9.96 4.78
C ILE A 45 -2.85 -10.02 6.31
N THR A 46 -3.43 -11.10 6.85
CA THR A 46 -3.50 -11.30 8.30
C THR A 46 -2.11 -11.48 8.90
N GLU A 47 -1.24 -12.27 8.26
CA GLU A 47 0.14 -12.45 8.70
C GLU A 47 0.93 -11.14 8.68
N LEU A 48 0.78 -10.35 7.59
CA LEU A 48 1.32 -8.99 7.50
C LEU A 48 0.83 -8.12 8.69
N TRP A 49 -0.41 -8.29 9.12
CA TRP A 49 -0.98 -7.50 10.21
C TRP A 49 -0.45 -7.92 11.59
N ASP A 50 -0.35 -9.23 11.83
CA ASP A 50 -0.14 -9.80 13.16
C ASP A 50 1.24 -9.50 13.77
N GLN A 51 2.27 -9.27 12.96
CA GLN A 51 3.64 -8.99 13.46
C GLN A 51 3.69 -7.82 14.46
N GLN A 52 2.86 -6.79 14.28
CA GLN A 52 2.79 -5.62 15.17
C GLN A 52 1.36 -5.09 15.28
N ARG A 53 0.42 -5.98 15.61
CA ARG A 53 -1.03 -5.67 15.62
C ARG A 53 -1.43 -4.50 16.54
N ASN A 54 -0.65 -4.22 17.59
CA ASN A 54 -0.94 -3.14 18.54
C ASN A 54 -0.40 -1.77 18.11
N ASP A 55 0.45 -1.70 17.07
CA ASP A 55 0.93 -0.44 16.53
C ASP A 55 -0.12 0.17 15.59
N LYS A 56 -0.95 1.06 16.16
CA LYS A 56 -2.00 1.76 15.43
C LYS A 56 -1.48 2.64 14.30
N VAL A 57 -0.28 3.23 14.45
CA VAL A 57 0.31 4.08 13.40
C VAL A 57 0.67 3.20 12.22
N ARG A 58 1.41 2.12 12.46
CA ARG A 58 1.77 1.14 11.43
C ARG A 58 0.54 0.56 10.75
N SER A 59 -0.47 0.13 11.51
CA SER A 59 -1.74 -0.35 10.95
C SER A 59 -2.42 0.67 10.05
N THR A 60 -2.40 1.95 10.43
CA THR A 60 -2.96 3.03 9.62
C THR A 60 -2.19 3.22 8.33
N VAL A 61 -0.86 3.20 8.38
CA VAL A 61 0.02 3.28 7.20
C VAL A 61 -0.21 2.10 6.25
N LEU A 62 -0.30 0.88 6.79
CA LEU A 62 -0.61 -0.32 6.01
C LEU A 62 -1.98 -0.24 5.33
N ILE A 63 -3.03 0.20 6.04
CA ILE A 63 -4.35 0.39 5.44
C ILE A 63 -4.27 1.38 4.28
N ALA A 64 -3.60 2.52 4.45
CA ALA A 64 -3.47 3.51 3.39
C ALA A 64 -2.83 2.92 2.13
N ILE A 65 -1.73 2.19 2.30
CA ILE A 65 -0.99 1.58 1.18
C ILE A 65 -1.83 0.50 0.50
N LEU A 66 -2.33 -0.49 1.25
CA LEU A 66 -3.10 -1.60 0.71
C LEU A 66 -4.36 -1.10 -0.01
N TRP A 67 -5.04 -0.10 0.55
CA TRP A 67 -6.21 0.50 -0.06
C TRP A 67 -5.90 1.19 -1.39
N ASN A 68 -4.79 1.94 -1.47
CA ASN A 68 -4.41 2.64 -2.69
C ASN A 68 -3.85 1.70 -3.76
N LEU A 69 -3.15 0.62 -3.40
CA LEU A 69 -2.77 -0.44 -4.34
C LEU A 69 -4.00 -1.14 -4.93
N TRP A 70 -4.99 -1.43 -4.10
CA TRP A 70 -6.27 -2.00 -4.54
C TRP A 70 -6.99 -1.05 -5.52
N LYS A 71 -7.11 0.24 -5.17
CA LYS A 71 -7.73 1.26 -6.04
C LYS A 71 -7.00 1.39 -7.37
N TRP A 72 -5.67 1.47 -7.35
CA TRP A 72 -4.83 1.60 -8.54
C TRP A 72 -5.04 0.43 -9.51
N ARG A 73 -4.99 -0.82 -9.02
CA ARG A 73 -5.31 -1.99 -9.85
C ARG A 73 -6.72 -1.92 -10.42
N ASN A 74 -7.70 -1.57 -9.59
CA ASN A 74 -9.10 -1.55 -10.01
C ASN A 74 -9.38 -0.46 -11.04
N ALA A 75 -8.68 0.67 -10.99
CA ALA A 75 -8.75 1.69 -12.03
C ALA A 75 -8.31 1.12 -13.39
N LEU A 76 -7.22 0.33 -13.44
CA LEU A 76 -6.83 -0.37 -14.67
C LEU A 76 -7.90 -1.36 -15.14
N VAL A 77 -8.43 -2.20 -14.24
CA VAL A 77 -9.38 -3.27 -14.60
C VAL A 77 -10.74 -2.72 -15.06
N PHE A 78 -11.27 -1.70 -14.37
CA PHE A 78 -12.63 -1.21 -14.59
C PHE A 78 -12.71 0.03 -15.48
N HIS A 79 -11.64 0.83 -15.54
CA HIS A 79 -11.60 2.08 -16.29
C HIS A 79 -10.54 2.09 -17.40
N GLY A 80 -9.62 1.12 -17.41
CA GLY A 80 -8.50 1.13 -18.36
C GLY A 80 -7.46 2.20 -18.03
N ASP A 81 -7.38 2.65 -16.78
CA ASP A 81 -6.44 3.68 -16.36
C ASP A 81 -5.03 3.09 -16.19
N HIS A 82 -4.07 3.58 -16.98
CA HIS A 82 -2.68 3.11 -16.99
C HIS A 82 -1.78 4.01 -16.14
N GLU A 83 -2.23 4.34 -14.92
CA GLU A 83 -1.40 5.12 -14.00
C GLU A 83 -0.20 4.30 -13.49
N GLY A 84 0.90 4.97 -13.18
CA GLY A 84 2.07 4.32 -12.59
C GLY A 84 1.89 4.02 -11.10
N LEU A 85 2.64 3.04 -10.58
CA LEU A 85 2.63 2.66 -9.16
C LEU A 85 2.90 3.85 -8.22
N HIS A 86 3.73 4.81 -8.65
CA HIS A 86 4.00 6.04 -7.91
C HIS A 86 2.72 6.81 -7.53
N ARG A 87 1.67 6.79 -8.37
CA ARG A 87 0.38 7.45 -8.05
C ARG A 87 -0.28 6.79 -6.86
N ALA A 88 -0.29 5.45 -6.78
CA ALA A 88 -0.84 4.72 -5.64
C ALA A 88 -0.12 5.09 -4.33
N ILE A 89 1.21 5.19 -4.37
CA ILE A 89 2.02 5.57 -3.20
C ILE A 89 1.79 7.04 -2.83
N GLN A 90 1.72 7.94 -3.81
CA GLN A 90 1.39 9.35 -3.56
C GLN A 90 -0.01 9.53 -2.98
N HIS A 91 -0.99 8.76 -3.44
CA HIS A 91 -2.34 8.78 -2.87
C HIS A 91 -2.36 8.24 -1.44
N SER A 92 -1.53 7.24 -1.14
CA SER A 92 -1.33 6.75 0.23
C SER A 92 -0.80 7.87 1.14
N ALA A 93 0.19 8.63 0.67
CA ALA A 93 0.70 9.80 1.39
C ALA A 93 -0.39 10.85 1.65
N ASN A 94 -1.23 11.14 0.64
CA ASN A 94 -2.31 12.11 0.77
C ASN A 94 -3.39 11.64 1.77
N ASP A 95 -3.73 10.35 1.75
CA ASP A 95 -4.66 9.75 2.71
C ASP A 95 -4.10 9.88 4.15
N LEU A 96 -2.81 9.61 4.36
CA LEU A 96 -2.17 9.81 5.66
C LEU A 96 -2.22 11.27 6.12
N ARG A 97 -1.91 12.24 5.24
CA ARG A 97 -2.03 13.68 5.55
C ARG A 97 -3.46 14.03 5.97
N LEU A 98 -4.45 13.54 5.25
CA LEU A 98 -5.85 13.75 5.57
C LEU A 98 -6.20 13.16 6.94
N TRP A 99 -5.73 11.95 7.22
CA TRP A 99 -6.07 11.24 8.47
C TRP A 99 -5.36 11.81 9.70
N THR A 100 -4.22 12.50 9.53
CA THR A 100 -3.57 13.22 10.65
C THR A 100 -4.50 14.23 11.32
N SER A 101 -5.42 14.84 10.57
CA SER A 101 -6.42 15.78 11.11
C SER A 101 -7.39 15.13 12.11
N ARG A 102 -7.58 13.81 12.01
CA ARG A 102 -8.47 13.02 12.86
C ARG A 102 -7.77 12.46 14.10
N CYS A 103 -6.45 12.58 14.20
CA CYS A 103 -5.70 12.16 15.37
C CYS A 103 -5.71 13.28 16.42
N SER A 104 -6.18 12.99 17.63
CA SER A 104 -6.13 13.94 18.75
C SER A 104 -4.76 13.95 19.44
N ALA A 105 -4.09 12.81 19.52
CA ALA A 105 -2.78 12.68 20.16
C ALA A 105 -1.64 13.21 19.26
N THR A 106 -0.74 14.00 19.84
CA THR A 106 0.38 14.64 19.12
C THR A 106 1.40 13.63 18.58
N SER A 107 1.79 12.63 19.37
CA SER A 107 2.82 11.67 18.96
C SER A 107 2.40 10.82 17.74
N PRO A 108 1.23 10.15 17.72
CA PRO A 108 0.76 9.43 16.53
C PRO A 108 0.57 10.32 15.30
N ARG A 109 0.11 11.56 15.51
CA ARG A 109 -0.06 12.55 14.43
C ARG A 109 1.28 12.89 13.76
N ASN A 110 2.33 13.11 14.55
CA ASN A 110 3.66 13.39 14.03
C ASN A 110 4.20 12.20 13.24
N LEU A 111 4.09 10.98 13.79
CA LEU A 111 4.53 9.78 13.09
C LEU A 111 3.79 9.57 11.76
N LEU A 112 2.47 9.76 11.72
CA LEU A 112 1.71 9.68 10.46
C LEU A 112 2.12 10.78 9.46
N THR A 113 2.50 11.96 9.96
CA THR A 113 3.02 13.05 9.11
C THR A 113 4.37 12.67 8.51
N ASP A 114 5.27 12.11 9.32
CA ASP A 114 6.59 11.63 8.88
C ASP A 114 6.44 10.52 7.82
N TRP A 115 5.54 9.56 8.06
CA TRP A 115 5.18 8.53 7.08
C TRP A 115 4.63 9.14 5.80
N ALA A 116 3.74 10.13 5.87
CA ALA A 116 3.22 10.78 4.68
C ALA A 116 4.31 11.49 3.85
N VAL A 117 5.28 12.13 4.51
CA VAL A 117 6.44 12.73 3.85
C VAL A 117 7.30 11.65 3.19
N MET A 118 7.61 10.58 3.94
CA MET A 118 8.39 9.46 3.45
C MET A 118 7.75 8.81 2.21
N LEU A 119 6.45 8.50 2.25
CA LEU A 119 5.72 7.97 1.09
C LEU A 119 5.72 8.93 -0.11
N SER A 120 5.62 10.24 0.12
CA SER A 120 5.70 11.24 -0.95
C SER A 120 7.09 11.22 -1.62
N HIS A 121 8.16 11.04 -0.83
CA HIS A 121 9.52 10.89 -1.35
C HIS A 121 9.71 9.57 -2.11
N LEU A 122 9.18 8.46 -1.58
CA LEU A 122 9.24 7.16 -2.26
C LEU A 122 8.51 7.19 -3.61
N ALA A 123 7.36 7.87 -3.68
CA ALA A 123 6.62 8.02 -4.93
C ALA A 123 7.44 8.73 -6.02
N MET A 124 8.37 9.64 -5.68
CA MET A 124 9.25 10.27 -6.67
C MET A 124 10.35 9.35 -7.19
N GLY A 125 10.65 8.26 -6.49
CA GLY A 125 11.65 7.26 -6.88
C GLY A 125 11.09 6.06 -7.64
N LEU A 126 9.77 6.00 -7.86
CA LEU A 126 9.04 4.95 -8.58
C LEU A 126 8.56 5.46 -9.95
#